data_AF-A0A9X1UL79-F1
#
_entry.id   AF-A0A9X1UL79-F1
#
_cell.length_a   1.000
_cell.length_b   1.000
_cell.length_c   1.000
_cell.angle_alpha   90.00
_cell.angle_beta   90.00
_cell.angle_gamma   90.00
#
_symmetry.space_group_name_H-M   'P 1'
#
loop_
_entity.id
_entity.type
_entity.pdbx_description
1 polymer ?
#
loop_
_entity_poly.entity_id
_entity_poly.type
_entity_poly.pdbx_seq_one_letter_code
_entity_poly.pdbx_strand_id
1 'polypeptide(L)'
;MMKTGAGIQALLAHTAKGGIVRISRIAKCVRLASLWFVVALLMPMFAMGAVCPGSTTLQGVDVSSFQGTIDWNAVAKSGIQFAYARVGDGTTPDTMFDVNYAGIKAAGLARGAYQFLEPSQDPAAQAALILQKVGPGDLPPALVVEVTSGQSAATIAATIQAWVTTVQNATGRPPIIYTAASFWNSAVGSSAFGGDPLWVANLGVNCPTLPIGWSNWTFWQYADNGLVSGISGGVDLDKFNGSLADLNNLKGGHLGYVSNAGSNSVSVIDTATNTVMATIPVGARPSNIALTPNGQAAYVVNSGASTVSVINTATNTVINTIGVGLFPIDVVVTPGGATVYVANAGANSVSAISTATNTVVATVQVGSNPVSLAASPDGTQVYVTNAGSKSVSVINTATNAVIATVPAGSTPLHVVIH
;
A
#
# COMPACT_ATOMS: atom_id res chain seq x y z
N MET A 1 58.92 5.13 -52.08
CA MET A 1 58.73 3.87 -51.33
C MET A 1 57.22 3.61 -51.32
N MET A 2 56.70 2.56 -51.97
CA MET A 2 56.53 1.18 -51.46
C MET A 2 55.54 1.12 -50.27
N LYS A 3 54.43 0.36 -50.25
CA LYS A 3 53.77 -0.60 -51.19
C LYS A 3 52.23 -0.35 -51.16
N THR A 4 51.32 -0.65 -52.11
CA THR A 4 51.21 -1.52 -53.32
C THR A 4 50.78 -2.99 -53.12
N GLY A 5 49.47 -3.25 -53.23
CA GLY A 5 48.76 -4.54 -53.46
C GLY A 5 47.24 -4.24 -53.58
N ALA A 6 46.45 -4.57 -54.62
CA ALA A 6 46.38 -5.69 -55.57
C ALA A 6 45.90 -7.01 -54.94
N GLY A 7 44.87 -7.73 -55.42
CA GLY A 7 43.86 -7.50 -56.49
C GLY A 7 42.51 -8.15 -56.09
N ILE A 8 41.55 -8.58 -56.93
CA ILE A 8 41.53 -8.95 -58.37
C ILE A 8 40.10 -8.73 -58.96
N GLN A 9 40.05 -8.58 -60.29
CA GLN A 9 38.94 -8.60 -61.29
C GLN A 9 37.70 -9.49 -60.96
N ALA A 10 36.46 -9.02 -61.21
CA ALA A 10 35.63 -9.14 -62.46
C ALA A 10 34.90 -10.50 -62.60
N LEU A 11 33.88 -10.73 -63.46
CA LEU A 11 33.51 -10.13 -64.76
C LEU A 11 32.00 -10.37 -65.10
N LEU A 12 31.49 -9.59 -66.09
CA LEU A 12 30.32 -9.77 -67.00
C LEU A 12 29.09 -8.88 -66.66
N ALA A 13 28.52 -7.99 -67.51
CA ALA A 13 28.33 -7.89 -68.98
C ALA A 13 27.36 -8.96 -69.56
N HIS A 14 26.42 -8.73 -70.50
CA HIS A 14 25.94 -7.61 -71.34
C HIS A 14 24.49 -7.98 -71.83
N THR A 15 23.62 -7.21 -72.50
CA THR A 15 23.50 -5.85 -73.14
C THR A 15 21.97 -5.53 -73.17
N ALA A 16 21.43 -4.31 -72.93
CA ALA A 16 21.47 -3.03 -73.67
C ALA A 16 20.42 -2.86 -74.81
N LYS A 17 20.05 -1.58 -75.07
CA LYS A 17 19.05 -1.03 -76.05
C LYS A 17 17.58 -1.13 -75.61
N GLY A 18 16.74 -0.10 -75.79
CA GLY A 18 17.03 1.27 -76.24
C GLY A 18 15.77 2.14 -76.40
N GLY A 19 15.90 3.46 -76.23
CA GLY A 19 14.82 4.45 -76.42
C GLY A 19 15.20 5.83 -75.88
N ILE A 20 15.33 6.83 -76.76
CA ILE A 20 15.77 8.21 -76.45
C ILE A 20 14.93 9.17 -77.32
N VAL A 21 14.94 10.48 -76.99
CA VAL A 21 14.52 11.67 -77.80
C VAL A 21 13.09 12.18 -77.50
N ARG A 22 12.83 13.48 -77.22
CA ARG A 22 13.67 14.65 -76.83
C ARG A 22 12.80 15.69 -76.07
N ILE A 23 13.27 16.34 -75.01
CA ILE A 23 13.77 17.76 -74.97
C ILE A 23 12.78 18.76 -75.62
N SER A 24 12.15 19.70 -74.88
CA SER A 24 12.73 20.93 -74.30
C SER A 24 11.71 21.65 -73.36
N ARG A 25 11.99 22.69 -72.53
CA ARG A 25 13.12 23.64 -72.38
C ARG A 25 13.48 23.88 -70.89
N ILE A 26 14.59 24.61 -70.67
CA ILE A 26 15.13 25.06 -69.37
C ILE A 26 14.55 26.43 -68.98
N ALA A 27 14.17 26.62 -67.71
CA ALA A 27 14.16 27.92 -67.00
C ALA A 27 14.22 27.71 -65.47
N LYS A 28 14.80 28.66 -64.71
CA LYS A 28 15.12 28.50 -63.28
C LYS A 28 14.06 29.09 -62.33
N CYS A 29 13.85 28.39 -61.21
CA CYS A 29 13.52 28.84 -59.86
C CYS A 29 12.75 30.17 -59.64
N VAL A 30 11.53 30.06 -59.09
CA VAL A 30 11.00 31.01 -58.08
C VAL A 30 10.38 30.21 -56.92
N ARG A 31 10.75 30.61 -55.68
CA ARG A 31 10.24 30.28 -54.33
C ARG A 31 9.23 29.14 -54.11
N LEU A 32 9.52 28.31 -53.10
CA LEU A 32 8.54 27.45 -52.43
C LEU A 32 7.47 28.30 -51.72
N ALA A 33 6.23 27.79 -51.72
CA ALA A 33 5.20 28.12 -50.74
C ALA A 33 4.56 26.79 -50.28
N SER A 34 5.08 26.22 -49.19
CA SER A 34 4.61 24.92 -48.67
C SER A 34 3.24 25.07 -48.01
N LEU A 35 2.21 24.47 -48.61
CA LEU A 35 0.85 24.52 -48.06
C LEU A 35 0.74 23.55 -46.86
N TRP A 36 0.83 24.07 -45.64
CA TRP A 36 0.65 23.28 -44.42
C TRP A 36 -0.84 22.95 -44.23
N PHE A 37 -1.24 21.75 -44.63
CA PHE A 37 -2.52 21.17 -44.23
C PHE A 37 -2.49 20.86 -42.73
N VAL A 38 -3.16 21.69 -41.93
CA VAL A 38 -3.41 21.39 -40.52
C VAL A 38 -4.48 20.31 -40.45
N VAL A 39 -4.06 19.05 -40.33
CA VAL A 39 -4.94 17.96 -39.92
C VAL A 39 -5.24 18.17 -38.44
N ALA A 40 -6.36 18.85 -38.15
CA ALA A 40 -6.89 18.95 -36.80
C ALA A 40 -7.26 17.54 -36.32
N LEU A 41 -6.43 16.97 -35.44
CA LEU A 41 -6.66 15.64 -34.89
C LEU A 41 -7.85 15.72 -33.92
N LEU A 42 -9.04 15.38 -34.42
CA LEU A 42 -10.24 15.18 -33.62
C LEU A 42 -10.07 13.91 -32.77
N MET A 43 -9.24 14.00 -31.73
CA MET A 43 -9.36 13.12 -30.58
C MET A 43 -10.79 13.25 -30.04
N PRO A 44 -11.49 12.14 -29.77
CA PRO A 44 -12.81 12.23 -29.17
C PRO A 44 -12.67 12.87 -27.78
N MET A 45 -13.34 14.00 -27.57
CA MET A 45 -13.59 14.50 -26.22
C MET A 45 -14.49 13.50 -25.52
N PHE A 46 -13.90 12.54 -24.82
CA PHE A 46 -14.59 11.82 -23.77
C PHE A 46 -15.13 12.86 -22.78
N ALA A 47 -16.46 12.96 -22.68
CA ALA A 47 -17.09 13.86 -21.73
C ALA A 47 -16.63 13.43 -20.32
N MET A 48 -15.86 14.30 -19.66
CA MET A 48 -15.34 14.04 -18.32
C MET A 48 -16.52 13.92 -17.36
N GLY A 49 -16.71 12.73 -16.79
CA GLY A 49 -17.83 12.46 -15.90
C GLY A 49 -17.70 13.29 -14.61
N ALA A 50 -18.63 14.23 -14.41
CA ALA A 50 -18.82 14.82 -13.10
C ALA A 50 -19.53 13.80 -12.20
N VAL A 51 -18.91 13.44 -11.07
CA VAL A 51 -19.42 12.39 -10.18
C VAL A 51 -19.98 13.03 -8.92
N CYS A 52 -21.30 13.17 -8.88
CA CYS A 52 -22.01 13.79 -7.75
C CYS A 52 -21.86 12.95 -6.46
N PRO A 53 -21.91 13.58 -5.27
CA PRO A 53 -21.98 12.86 -3.99
C PRO A 53 -23.12 11.84 -3.93
N GLY A 54 -22.86 10.73 -3.25
CA GLY A 54 -23.91 9.81 -2.82
C GLY A 54 -24.80 10.42 -1.72
N SER A 55 -25.77 9.63 -1.24
CA SER A 55 -26.69 10.03 -0.17
C SER A 55 -26.02 10.26 1.20
N THR A 56 -24.78 9.78 1.37
CA THR A 56 -24.02 9.89 2.61
C THR A 56 -22.63 10.43 2.30
N THR A 57 -22.24 11.51 2.96
CA THR A 57 -20.85 12.01 3.01
C THR A 57 -20.54 12.51 4.41
N LEU A 58 -19.26 12.50 4.78
CA LEU A 58 -18.78 13.10 6.03
C LEU A 58 -17.99 14.37 5.73
N GLN A 59 -17.99 15.33 6.65
CA GLN A 59 -17.20 16.55 6.54
C GLN A 59 -15.79 16.37 7.10
N GLY A 60 -14.81 16.96 6.43
CA GLY A 60 -13.42 17.03 6.85
C GLY A 60 -12.78 18.37 6.55
N VAL A 61 -11.51 18.49 6.95
CA VAL A 61 -10.62 19.60 6.62
C VAL A 61 -9.23 19.08 6.29
N ASP A 62 -8.46 19.82 5.51
CA ASP A 62 -7.01 19.66 5.47
C ASP A 62 -6.28 20.92 5.95
N VAL A 63 -5.11 20.72 6.55
CA VAL A 63 -4.36 21.77 7.25
C VAL A 63 -2.85 21.61 7.12
N SER A 64 -2.17 22.74 7.25
CA SER A 64 -0.71 22.86 7.28
C SER A 64 -0.28 23.83 8.39
N SER A 65 0.99 24.22 8.40
CA SER A 65 1.49 25.35 9.20
C SER A 65 0.80 26.69 8.91
N PHE A 66 0.12 26.86 7.76
CA PHE A 66 -0.58 28.11 7.42
C PHE A 66 -1.78 28.41 8.35
N GLN A 67 -2.48 27.39 8.85
CA GLN A 67 -3.59 27.56 9.79
C GLN A 67 -3.13 27.82 11.25
N GLY A 68 -1.83 27.71 11.54
CA GLY A 68 -1.26 28.01 12.86
C GLY A 68 -1.75 27.05 13.97
N THR A 69 -2.10 27.62 15.13
CA THR A 69 -2.59 26.85 16.29
C THR A 69 -4.09 26.61 16.21
N ILE A 70 -4.52 25.35 16.31
CA ILE A 70 -5.90 24.90 16.14
C ILE A 70 -6.45 24.30 17.45
N ASP A 71 -7.65 24.71 17.87
CA ASP A 71 -8.41 23.98 18.91
C ASP A 71 -9.19 22.82 18.28
N TRP A 72 -8.54 21.66 18.21
CA TRP A 72 -9.13 20.44 17.67
C TRP A 72 -10.39 19.97 18.42
N ASN A 73 -10.61 20.38 19.68
CA ASN A 73 -11.84 20.06 20.40
C ASN A 73 -13.02 20.92 19.92
N ALA A 74 -12.78 22.14 19.48
CA ALA A 74 -13.79 22.96 18.82
C ALA A 74 -14.08 22.45 17.40
N VAL A 75 -13.05 22.00 16.67
CA VAL A 75 -13.19 21.39 15.33
C VAL A 75 -14.08 20.14 15.38
N ALA A 76 -13.82 19.21 16.32
CA ALA A 76 -14.67 18.03 16.48
C ALA A 76 -16.11 18.39 16.88
N LYS A 77 -16.31 19.42 17.71
CA LYS A 77 -17.65 19.91 18.10
C LYS A 77 -18.40 20.62 16.97
N SER A 78 -17.73 21.09 15.92
CA SER A 78 -18.40 21.67 14.75
C SER A 78 -18.86 20.64 13.71
N GLY A 79 -18.72 19.33 14.00
CA GLY A 79 -19.23 18.25 13.14
C GLY A 79 -18.23 17.70 12.11
N ILE A 80 -16.99 18.20 12.10
CA ILE A 80 -15.88 17.60 11.36
C ILE A 80 -15.66 16.15 11.87
N GLN A 81 -15.35 15.22 10.96
CA GLN A 81 -15.19 13.79 11.28
C GLN A 81 -13.78 13.26 10.97
N PHE A 82 -13.10 13.86 9.99
CA PHE A 82 -11.72 13.58 9.65
C PHE A 82 -10.91 14.87 9.45
N ALA A 83 -9.60 14.79 9.56
CA ALA A 83 -8.71 15.87 9.16
C ALA A 83 -7.38 15.34 8.63
N TYR A 84 -6.87 15.97 7.57
CA TYR A 84 -5.57 15.68 6.98
C TYR A 84 -4.54 16.75 7.37
N ALA A 85 -3.33 16.35 7.76
CA ALA A 85 -2.24 17.27 8.11
C ALA A 85 -1.04 17.12 7.15
N ARG A 86 -0.51 18.24 6.65
CA ARG A 86 0.69 18.25 5.81
C ARG A 86 1.92 17.81 6.61
N VAL A 87 2.59 16.75 6.17
CA VAL A 87 3.88 16.28 6.72
C VAL A 87 5.03 17.16 6.25
N GLY A 88 5.00 17.56 4.99
CA GLY A 88 6.05 18.34 4.37
C GLY A 88 5.74 18.80 2.95
N ASP A 89 6.66 19.61 2.44
CA ASP A 89 6.67 20.28 1.14
C ASP A 89 7.97 19.86 0.42
N GLY A 90 7.84 18.90 -0.51
CA GLY A 90 8.96 18.08 -0.94
C GLY A 90 9.68 17.45 0.26
N THR A 91 11.00 17.64 0.33
CA THR A 91 11.83 17.17 1.45
C THR A 91 11.86 18.10 2.68
N THR A 92 11.06 19.18 2.70
CA THR A 92 10.98 20.13 3.83
C THR A 92 9.82 19.77 4.78
N PRO A 93 10.06 19.40 6.05
CA PRO A 93 8.96 19.09 6.98
C PRO A 93 8.11 20.33 7.34
N ASP A 94 6.80 20.14 7.51
CA ASP A 94 5.89 21.18 7.99
C ASP A 94 6.02 21.35 9.52
N THR A 95 6.16 22.60 9.96
CA THR A 95 6.47 22.93 11.37
C THR A 95 5.33 22.69 12.34
N MET A 96 4.08 22.57 11.87
CA MET A 96 2.91 22.30 12.72
C MET A 96 2.43 20.84 12.65
N PHE A 97 3.04 19.99 11.82
CA PHE A 97 2.56 18.62 11.61
C PHE A 97 2.36 17.84 12.91
N ASP A 98 3.39 17.72 13.76
CA ASP A 98 3.32 16.87 14.94
C ASP A 98 2.29 17.38 15.97
N VAL A 99 2.09 18.70 16.05
CA VAL A 99 1.06 19.33 16.90
C VAL A 99 -0.34 19.01 16.38
N ASN A 100 -0.58 19.20 15.08
CA ASN A 100 -1.87 18.94 14.47
C ASN A 100 -2.19 17.44 14.44
N TYR A 101 -1.24 16.59 14.05
CA TYR A 101 -1.43 15.14 13.95
C TYR A 101 -1.63 14.44 15.31
N ALA A 102 -1.11 15.03 16.40
CA ALA A 102 -1.48 14.65 17.76
C ALA A 102 -2.87 15.19 18.16
N GLY A 103 -3.15 16.47 17.87
CA GLY A 103 -4.41 17.14 18.20
C GLY A 103 -5.65 16.50 17.57
N ILE A 104 -5.59 16.15 16.28
CA ILE A 104 -6.67 15.45 15.57
C ILE A 104 -7.01 14.12 16.27
N LYS A 105 -5.98 13.34 16.67
CA LYS A 105 -6.17 12.08 17.42
C LYS A 105 -6.76 12.31 18.81
N ALA A 106 -6.28 13.33 19.53
CA ALA A 106 -6.75 13.65 20.87
C ALA A 106 -8.23 14.11 20.88
N ALA A 107 -8.69 14.78 19.82
CA ALA A 107 -10.08 15.15 19.62
C ALA A 107 -10.99 14.01 19.11
N GLY A 108 -10.46 12.80 18.90
CA GLY A 108 -11.21 11.62 18.45
C GLY A 108 -11.51 11.58 16.95
N LEU A 109 -10.94 12.49 16.16
CA LEU A 109 -11.15 12.56 14.71
C LEU A 109 -10.33 11.51 13.96
N ALA A 110 -10.82 11.11 12.78
CA ALA A 110 -10.04 10.29 11.85
C ALA A 110 -8.91 11.12 11.23
N ARG A 111 -7.67 10.93 11.69
CA ARG A 111 -6.51 11.65 11.15
C ARG A 111 -5.95 11.01 9.88
N GLY A 112 -5.60 11.84 8.92
CA GLY A 112 -4.77 11.52 7.77
C GLY A 112 -3.52 12.38 7.73
N ALA A 113 -2.53 11.97 6.95
CA ALA A 113 -1.31 12.71 6.70
C ALA A 113 -1.12 12.87 5.20
N TYR A 114 -0.65 14.05 4.75
CA TYR A 114 -0.35 14.26 3.33
C TYR A 114 1.07 14.77 3.10
N GLN A 115 1.66 14.33 1.99
CA GLN A 115 2.92 14.82 1.47
C GLN A 115 2.61 15.71 0.26
N PHE A 116 3.10 16.95 0.25
CA PHE A 116 3.06 17.78 -0.96
C PHE A 116 4.21 17.34 -1.88
N LEU A 117 3.88 16.90 -3.08
CA LEU A 117 4.86 16.35 -4.03
C LEU A 117 5.67 17.47 -4.67
N GLU A 118 6.98 17.34 -4.61
CA GLU A 118 7.91 18.07 -5.46
C GLU A 118 8.49 17.11 -6.51
N PRO A 119 7.99 17.11 -7.76
CA PRO A 119 8.47 16.19 -8.81
C PRO A 119 9.95 16.35 -9.17
N SER A 120 10.55 17.47 -8.78
CA SER A 120 11.98 17.77 -8.96
C SER A 120 12.90 17.08 -7.93
N GLN A 121 12.33 16.54 -6.86
CA GLN A 121 13.05 15.96 -5.71
C GLN A 121 12.88 14.43 -5.66
N ASP A 122 13.71 13.77 -4.86
CA ASP A 122 13.67 12.31 -4.71
C ASP A 122 12.32 11.82 -4.12
N PRO A 123 11.58 10.92 -4.82
CA PRO A 123 10.36 10.34 -4.28
C PRO A 123 10.60 9.43 -3.07
N ALA A 124 11.77 8.81 -2.93
CA ALA A 124 12.06 7.92 -1.80
C ALA A 124 12.22 8.72 -0.49
N ALA A 125 12.95 9.84 -0.50
CA ALA A 125 13.03 10.78 0.60
C ALA A 125 11.65 11.36 0.98
N GLN A 126 10.83 11.74 0.00
CA GLN A 126 9.46 12.22 0.21
C GLN A 126 8.53 11.14 0.78
N ALA A 127 8.70 9.87 0.39
CA ALA A 127 7.97 8.75 1.01
C ALA A 127 8.45 8.49 2.44
N ALA A 128 9.77 8.59 2.70
CA ALA A 128 10.35 8.37 4.02
C ALA A 128 9.86 9.37 5.07
N LEU A 129 9.57 10.63 4.70
CA LEU A 129 9.01 11.62 5.61
C LEU A 129 7.64 11.19 6.15
N ILE A 130 6.70 10.83 5.27
CA ILE A 130 5.34 10.44 5.68
C ILE A 130 5.32 9.07 6.39
N LEU A 131 6.15 8.12 5.95
CA LEU A 131 6.25 6.78 6.54
C LEU A 131 6.85 6.78 7.96
N GLN A 132 7.57 7.83 8.37
CA GLN A 132 8.01 8.03 9.76
C GLN A 132 6.90 8.54 10.69
N LYS A 133 5.75 8.97 10.14
CA LYS A 133 4.69 9.66 10.90
C LYS A 133 3.40 8.87 11.02
N VAL A 134 2.99 8.16 9.97
CA VAL A 134 1.73 7.40 9.93
C VAL A 134 1.82 6.04 10.64
N GLY A 135 0.70 5.55 11.19
CA GLY A 135 0.65 4.24 11.82
C GLY A 135 -0.70 3.51 11.71
N PRO A 136 -0.86 2.37 12.41
CA PRO A 136 -2.11 1.62 12.44
C PRO A 136 -3.28 2.45 13.00
N GLY A 137 -4.44 2.37 12.34
CA GLY A 137 -5.64 3.13 12.70
C GLY A 137 -5.70 4.56 12.15
N ASP A 138 -4.69 4.99 11.39
CA ASP A 138 -4.68 6.27 10.67
C ASP A 138 -5.20 6.10 9.24
N LEU A 139 -5.78 7.16 8.65
CA LEU A 139 -6.21 7.17 7.25
C LEU A 139 -4.99 6.99 6.31
N PRO A 140 -5.18 6.47 5.08
CA PRO A 140 -4.06 6.22 4.17
C PRO A 140 -3.27 7.51 3.89
N PRO A 141 -1.94 7.42 3.72
CA PRO A 141 -1.13 8.55 3.30
C PRO A 141 -1.68 9.16 2.01
N ALA A 142 -1.74 10.48 1.92
CA ALA A 142 -2.10 11.19 0.69
C ALA A 142 -0.87 11.84 0.03
N LEU A 143 -0.84 11.86 -1.29
CA LEU A 143 0.13 12.61 -2.10
C LEU A 143 -0.59 13.76 -2.81
N VAL A 144 -0.24 15.00 -2.48
CA VAL A 144 -0.76 16.20 -3.14
C VAL A 144 0.05 16.45 -4.42
N VAL A 145 -0.63 16.36 -5.57
CA VAL A 145 -0.04 16.43 -6.91
C VAL A 145 -0.65 17.60 -7.69
N GLU A 146 -0.06 18.79 -7.54
CA GLU A 146 -0.55 20.03 -8.17
C GLU A 146 0.54 20.99 -8.67
N VAL A 147 1.83 20.62 -8.57
CA VAL A 147 2.95 21.34 -9.17
C VAL A 147 3.74 20.46 -10.14
N THR A 148 4.34 21.08 -11.17
CA THR A 148 5.20 20.38 -12.14
C THR A 148 6.67 20.43 -11.79
N SER A 149 7.09 21.45 -11.03
CA SER A 149 8.48 21.75 -10.69
C SER A 149 9.44 21.68 -11.90
N GLY A 150 8.95 22.17 -13.04
CA GLY A 150 9.66 22.19 -14.33
C GLY A 150 9.79 20.84 -15.04
N GLN A 151 9.23 19.75 -14.49
CA GLN A 151 9.39 18.40 -14.99
C GLN A 151 8.43 18.05 -16.14
N SER A 152 8.79 17.02 -16.91
CA SER A 152 7.91 16.47 -17.96
C SER A 152 6.79 15.62 -17.37
N ALA A 153 5.67 15.47 -18.06
CA ALA A 153 4.56 14.62 -17.62
C ALA A 153 4.99 13.16 -17.36
N ALA A 154 5.91 12.62 -18.18
CA ALA A 154 6.48 11.30 -17.97
C ALA A 154 7.36 11.22 -16.71
N THR A 155 8.11 12.29 -16.40
CA THR A 155 8.88 12.41 -15.16
C THR A 155 7.95 12.47 -13.94
N ILE A 156 6.92 13.33 -13.98
CA ILE A 156 5.95 13.50 -12.89
C ILE A 156 5.24 12.18 -12.60
N ALA A 157 4.74 11.50 -13.64
CA ALA A 157 4.14 10.17 -13.51
C ALA A 157 5.11 9.12 -12.93
N ALA A 158 6.39 9.12 -13.32
CA ALA A 158 7.38 8.21 -12.76
C ALA A 158 7.67 8.50 -11.27
N THR A 159 7.77 9.77 -10.88
CA THR A 159 7.97 10.18 -9.48
C THR A 159 6.75 9.79 -8.61
N ILE A 160 5.53 10.00 -9.11
CA ILE A 160 4.29 9.55 -8.43
C ILE A 160 4.32 8.02 -8.26
N GLN A 161 4.58 7.26 -9.33
CA GLN A 161 4.62 5.79 -9.26
C GLN A 161 5.66 5.29 -8.26
N ALA A 162 6.86 5.90 -8.21
CA ALA A 162 7.90 5.53 -7.26
C ALA A 162 7.48 5.78 -5.79
N TRP A 163 6.86 6.93 -5.51
CA TRP A 163 6.34 7.25 -4.18
C TRP A 163 5.18 6.32 -3.80
N VAL A 164 4.19 6.14 -4.68
CA VAL A 164 3.01 5.28 -4.47
C VAL A 164 3.43 3.84 -4.16
N THR A 165 4.34 3.29 -4.97
CA THR A 165 4.86 1.92 -4.78
C THR A 165 5.60 1.78 -3.44
N THR A 166 6.39 2.78 -3.05
CA THR A 166 7.13 2.78 -1.77
C THR A 166 6.17 2.79 -0.58
N VAL A 167 5.17 3.68 -0.61
CA VAL A 167 4.18 3.81 0.47
C VAL A 167 3.25 2.60 0.54
N GLN A 168 2.83 2.05 -0.60
CA GLN A 168 1.98 0.86 -0.65
C GLN A 168 2.69 -0.38 -0.09
N ASN A 169 3.96 -0.60 -0.46
CA ASN A 169 4.76 -1.70 0.07
C ASN A 169 4.99 -1.60 1.59
N ALA A 170 5.18 -0.38 2.11
CA ALA A 170 5.36 -0.16 3.55
C ALA A 170 4.06 -0.31 4.36
N THR A 171 2.95 0.25 3.86
CA THR A 171 1.67 0.33 4.60
C THR A 171 0.69 -0.82 4.31
N GLY A 172 0.96 -1.64 3.29
CA GLY A 172 0.08 -2.74 2.87
C GLY A 172 -1.21 -2.30 2.17
N ARG A 173 -1.39 -1.01 1.87
CA ARG A 173 -2.62 -0.43 1.28
C ARG A 173 -2.26 0.63 0.22
N PRO A 174 -3.08 0.86 -0.82
CA PRO A 174 -2.84 1.98 -1.73
C PRO A 174 -2.96 3.32 -0.98
N PRO A 175 -2.05 4.29 -1.22
CA PRO A 175 -2.20 5.65 -0.75
C PRO A 175 -3.25 6.41 -1.57
N ILE A 176 -3.63 7.59 -1.10
CA ILE A 176 -4.53 8.51 -1.80
C ILE A 176 -3.73 9.45 -2.70
N ILE A 177 -4.22 9.73 -3.91
CA ILE A 177 -3.70 10.79 -4.77
C ILE A 177 -4.66 11.98 -4.71
N TYR A 178 -4.17 13.12 -4.22
CA TYR A 178 -4.87 14.40 -4.31
C TYR A 178 -4.46 15.13 -5.58
N THR A 179 -5.43 15.61 -6.37
CA THR A 179 -5.16 16.46 -7.53
C THR A 179 -6.42 17.18 -8.06
N ALA A 180 -6.22 18.29 -8.77
CA ALA A 180 -7.27 18.92 -9.58
C ALA A 180 -7.31 18.28 -10.99
N ALA A 181 -8.50 18.01 -11.52
CA ALA A 181 -8.64 17.39 -12.85
C ALA A 181 -7.99 18.22 -13.98
N SER A 182 -8.04 19.55 -13.89
CA SER A 182 -7.38 20.47 -14.83
C SER A 182 -5.85 20.33 -14.81
N PHE A 183 -5.25 20.24 -13.62
CA PHE A 183 -3.82 20.00 -13.46
C PHE A 183 -3.45 18.63 -13.99
N TRP A 184 -4.06 17.57 -13.46
CA TRP A 184 -3.69 16.19 -13.81
C TRP A 184 -3.79 15.92 -15.31
N ASN A 185 -4.88 16.33 -15.95
CA ASN A 185 -5.12 16.08 -17.37
C ASN A 185 -4.16 16.85 -18.30
N SER A 186 -3.49 17.91 -17.82
CA SER A 186 -2.54 18.73 -18.60
C SER A 186 -1.07 18.50 -18.23
N ALA A 187 -0.77 18.18 -16.97
CA ALA A 187 0.58 18.04 -16.43
C ALA A 187 1.03 16.59 -16.22
N VAL A 188 0.10 15.64 -16.01
CA VAL A 188 0.43 14.22 -15.76
C VAL A 188 -0.05 13.31 -16.90
N GLY A 189 -1.29 13.51 -17.36
CA GLY A 189 -1.84 12.85 -18.56
C GLY A 189 -1.96 11.31 -18.47
N SER A 190 -1.88 10.73 -17.27
CA SER A 190 -1.84 9.27 -17.07
C SER A 190 -3.17 8.74 -16.52
N SER A 191 -3.62 7.59 -17.05
CA SER A 191 -4.74 6.81 -16.52
C SER A 191 -4.29 5.62 -15.64
N ALA A 192 -2.97 5.39 -15.50
CA ALA A 192 -2.44 4.21 -14.80
C ALA A 192 -2.83 4.15 -13.31
N PHE A 193 -3.08 5.32 -12.71
CA PHE A 193 -3.39 5.50 -11.29
C PHE A 193 -4.89 5.37 -10.98
N GLY A 194 -5.73 5.01 -11.95
CA GLY A 194 -7.19 4.89 -11.77
C GLY A 194 -7.66 3.83 -10.77
N GLY A 195 -6.74 2.98 -10.26
CA GLY A 195 -6.99 2.04 -9.17
C GLY A 195 -6.66 2.58 -7.77
N ASP A 196 -5.95 3.71 -7.67
CA ASP A 196 -5.62 4.36 -6.40
C ASP A 196 -6.80 5.23 -5.92
N PRO A 197 -7.07 5.33 -4.60
CA PRO A 197 -8.04 6.26 -4.05
C PRO A 197 -7.79 7.73 -4.46
N LEU A 198 -8.79 8.37 -5.08
CA LEU A 198 -8.72 9.77 -5.50
C LEU A 198 -9.25 10.73 -4.43
N TRP A 199 -8.51 11.80 -4.17
CA TRP A 199 -8.97 13.00 -3.49
C TRP A 199 -9.03 14.14 -4.52
N VAL A 200 -10.23 14.44 -5.02
CA VAL A 200 -10.37 15.42 -6.11
C VAL A 200 -10.45 16.83 -5.57
N ALA A 201 -9.63 17.73 -6.09
CA ALA A 201 -9.77 19.17 -5.86
C ALA A 201 -10.67 19.77 -6.95
N ASN A 202 -11.89 20.17 -6.57
CA ASN A 202 -12.79 20.90 -7.47
C ASN A 202 -13.71 21.82 -6.64
N LEU A 203 -13.27 23.07 -6.47
CA LEU A 203 -13.96 24.03 -5.62
C LEU A 203 -15.28 24.53 -6.25
N GLY A 204 -16.23 24.92 -5.41
CA GLY A 204 -17.42 25.71 -5.80
C GLY A 204 -18.47 25.02 -6.70
N VAL A 205 -18.37 23.71 -6.93
CA VAL A 205 -19.32 22.94 -7.76
C VAL A 205 -20.22 22.02 -6.92
N ASN A 206 -21.33 21.55 -7.49
CA ASN A 206 -22.20 20.56 -6.86
C ASN A 206 -21.69 19.12 -7.01
N CYS A 207 -20.93 18.85 -8.09
CA CYS A 207 -20.39 17.54 -8.43
C CYS A 207 -18.98 17.73 -9.02
N PRO A 208 -17.91 17.15 -8.43
CA PRO A 208 -16.56 17.30 -8.95
C PRO A 208 -16.39 16.65 -10.32
N THR A 209 -15.64 17.32 -11.20
CA THR A 209 -15.13 16.74 -12.46
C THR A 209 -13.89 15.93 -12.15
N LEU A 210 -13.84 14.66 -12.57
CA LEU A 210 -12.72 13.78 -12.23
C LEU A 210 -11.58 13.85 -13.26
N PRO A 211 -10.32 13.59 -12.86
CA PRO A 211 -9.22 13.42 -13.79
C PRO A 211 -9.34 12.12 -14.61
N ILE A 212 -8.65 12.05 -15.75
CA ILE A 212 -8.59 10.84 -16.55
C ILE A 212 -7.95 9.68 -15.76
N GLY A 213 -8.54 8.49 -15.87
CA GLY A 213 -8.17 7.30 -15.09
C GLY A 213 -9.23 6.92 -14.07
N TRP A 214 -9.83 7.89 -13.38
CA TRP A 214 -10.80 7.62 -12.30
C TRP A 214 -12.26 7.65 -12.76
N SER A 215 -13.07 6.81 -12.12
CA SER A 215 -14.53 6.71 -12.30
C SER A 215 -15.32 7.12 -11.04
N ASN A 216 -14.64 7.31 -9.90
CA ASN A 216 -15.22 7.79 -8.65
C ASN A 216 -14.13 8.50 -7.82
N TRP A 217 -14.53 9.21 -6.76
CA TRP A 217 -13.65 9.86 -5.79
C TRP A 217 -13.87 9.26 -4.38
N THR A 218 -12.81 9.27 -3.58
CA THR A 218 -12.82 8.86 -2.15
C THR A 218 -12.98 10.09 -1.25
N PHE A 219 -12.26 11.16 -1.57
CA PHE A 219 -12.38 12.47 -0.93
C PHE A 219 -12.58 13.56 -1.99
N TRP A 220 -13.18 14.68 -1.61
CA TRP A 220 -13.40 15.84 -2.48
C TRP A 220 -13.24 17.14 -1.70
N GLN A 221 -12.18 17.89 -2.01
CA GLN A 221 -11.97 19.25 -1.52
C GLN A 221 -12.85 20.20 -2.34
N TYR A 222 -13.79 20.88 -1.67
CA TYR A 222 -14.91 21.59 -2.32
C TYR A 222 -14.95 23.10 -2.03
N ALA A 223 -14.17 23.58 -1.05
CA ALA A 223 -13.92 25.00 -0.79
C ALA A 223 -12.52 25.16 -0.14
N ASP A 224 -11.88 26.30 -0.39
CA ASP A 224 -10.56 26.75 0.10
C ASP A 224 -10.67 27.83 1.20
N ASN A 225 -11.90 28.21 1.55
CA ASN A 225 -12.23 29.41 2.32
C ASN A 225 -13.28 29.15 3.42
N GLY A 226 -13.40 27.89 3.84
CA GLY A 226 -14.32 27.48 4.89
C GLY A 226 -14.04 28.11 6.24
N LEU A 227 -15.06 28.20 7.09
CA LEU A 227 -14.96 28.70 8.46
C LEU A 227 -15.34 27.58 9.43
N VAL A 228 -14.37 27.08 10.19
CA VAL A 228 -14.51 25.94 11.10
C VAL A 228 -14.13 26.38 12.52
N SER A 229 -14.95 25.99 13.51
CA SER A 229 -14.72 26.41 14.90
C SER A 229 -13.40 25.82 15.40
N GLY A 230 -12.54 26.66 16.00
CA GLY A 230 -11.19 26.26 16.44
C GLY A 230 -10.07 26.47 15.43
N ILE A 231 -10.38 26.82 14.17
CA ILE A 231 -9.40 27.21 13.15
C ILE A 231 -9.50 28.71 12.91
N SER A 232 -8.37 29.39 12.72
CA SER A 232 -8.31 30.84 12.50
C SER A 232 -8.18 31.17 11.02
N GLY A 233 -9.14 31.94 10.47
CA GLY A 233 -9.17 32.30 9.06
C GLY A 233 -9.91 31.27 8.20
N GLY A 234 -9.57 31.23 6.91
CA GLY A 234 -10.09 30.23 5.98
C GLY A 234 -9.39 28.88 6.16
N VAL A 235 -10.14 27.80 5.92
CA VAL A 235 -9.62 26.44 5.85
C VAL A 235 -10.27 25.67 4.71
N ASP A 236 -9.51 24.76 4.14
CA ASP A 236 -9.92 23.81 3.13
C ASP A 236 -11.00 22.86 3.69
N LEU A 237 -12.07 22.64 2.92
CA LEU A 237 -13.22 21.83 3.31
C LEU A 237 -13.37 20.60 2.42
N ASP A 238 -13.47 19.44 3.05
CA ASP A 238 -13.56 18.15 2.39
C ASP A 238 -14.88 17.42 2.61
N LYS A 239 -15.24 16.61 1.62
CA LYS A 239 -16.20 15.51 1.77
C LYS A 239 -15.50 14.18 1.63
N PHE A 240 -15.79 13.23 2.50
CA PHE A 240 -15.52 11.81 2.29
C PHE A 240 -16.75 11.13 1.65
N ASN A 241 -16.53 10.26 0.65
CA ASN A 241 -17.57 9.60 -0.12
C ASN A 241 -18.08 8.30 0.56
N GLY A 242 -18.71 8.43 1.72
CA GLY A 242 -19.25 7.29 2.47
C GLY A 242 -19.74 7.65 3.87
N SER A 243 -20.03 6.61 4.65
CA SER A 243 -20.45 6.67 6.05
C SER A 243 -19.27 6.64 7.04
N LEU A 244 -19.57 6.79 8.33
CA LEU A 244 -18.58 6.63 9.40
C LEU A 244 -18.05 5.19 9.54
N ALA A 245 -18.78 4.18 9.08
CA ALA A 245 -18.27 2.82 8.98
C ALA A 245 -17.22 2.71 7.85
N ASP A 246 -17.51 3.28 6.68
CA ASP A 246 -16.60 3.25 5.53
C ASP A 246 -15.31 4.02 5.80
N LEU A 247 -15.39 5.16 6.49
CA LEU A 247 -14.23 5.93 6.94
C LEU A 247 -13.37 5.16 7.98
N ASN A 248 -14.00 4.39 8.87
CA ASN A 248 -13.28 3.55 9.84
C ASN A 248 -12.64 2.31 9.20
N ASN A 249 -13.27 1.73 8.17
CA ASN A 249 -12.64 0.71 7.34
C ASN A 249 -11.41 1.26 6.59
N LEU A 250 -11.50 2.49 6.05
CA LEU A 250 -10.39 3.12 5.32
C LEU A 250 -9.14 3.39 6.20
N LYS A 251 -9.32 3.62 7.51
CA LYS A 251 -8.23 3.71 8.50
C LYS A 251 -7.45 2.39 8.66
N GLY A 252 -8.03 1.26 8.28
CA GLY A 252 -7.47 -0.08 8.54
C GLY A 252 -7.21 -0.31 10.03
N GLY A 253 -6.46 -1.36 10.37
CA GLY A 253 -6.11 -1.68 11.77
C GLY A 253 -7.26 -2.22 12.63
N HIS A 254 -8.50 -2.17 12.14
CA HIS A 254 -9.69 -2.72 12.81
C HIS A 254 -10.00 -4.17 12.38
N LEU A 255 -9.02 -4.98 11.94
CA LEU A 255 -9.29 -6.34 11.47
C LEU A 255 -8.91 -7.41 12.49
N GLY A 256 -9.92 -8.12 13.01
CA GLY A 256 -9.77 -9.37 13.76
C GLY A 256 -9.89 -10.59 12.83
N TYR A 257 -9.08 -11.62 13.07
CA TYR A 257 -9.13 -12.87 12.30
C TYR A 257 -9.48 -14.03 13.26
N VAL A 258 -10.52 -14.80 12.94
CA VAL A 258 -11.07 -15.86 13.81
C VAL A 258 -11.11 -17.22 13.09
N SER A 259 -10.51 -18.24 13.68
CA SER A 259 -10.42 -19.62 13.16
C SER A 259 -11.71 -20.41 13.37
N ASN A 260 -12.46 -20.67 12.29
CA ASN A 260 -13.70 -21.43 12.32
C ASN A 260 -13.42 -22.93 12.15
N ALA A 261 -13.00 -23.58 13.23
CA ALA A 261 -12.55 -24.98 13.24
C ALA A 261 -13.54 -25.99 12.60
N GLY A 262 -14.85 -25.76 12.74
CA GLY A 262 -15.90 -26.61 12.14
C GLY A 262 -16.22 -26.29 10.68
N SER A 263 -15.85 -25.12 10.18
CA SER A 263 -16.20 -24.62 8.84
C SER A 263 -15.02 -24.61 7.86
N ASN A 264 -13.81 -24.97 8.33
CA ASN A 264 -12.56 -24.89 7.55
C ASN A 264 -12.33 -23.50 6.94
N SER A 265 -12.62 -22.44 7.70
CA SER A 265 -12.51 -21.05 7.26
C SER A 265 -11.94 -20.13 8.34
N VAL A 266 -11.59 -18.91 7.94
CA VAL A 266 -11.30 -17.80 8.84
C VAL A 266 -12.29 -16.68 8.59
N SER A 267 -12.95 -16.18 9.63
CA SER A 267 -13.76 -14.96 9.53
C SER A 267 -12.88 -13.74 9.76
N VAL A 268 -13.03 -12.74 8.88
CA VAL A 268 -12.43 -11.42 9.03
C VAL A 268 -13.50 -10.51 9.62
N ILE A 269 -13.22 -9.95 10.79
CA ILE A 269 -14.15 -9.13 11.57
C ILE A 269 -13.64 -7.69 11.58
N ASP A 270 -14.47 -6.73 11.18
CA ASP A 270 -14.25 -5.33 11.52
C ASP A 270 -14.54 -5.15 13.02
N THR A 271 -13.51 -4.84 13.80
CA THR A 271 -13.59 -4.62 15.25
C THR A 271 -14.12 -3.24 15.62
N ALA A 272 -14.25 -2.31 14.67
CA ALA A 272 -14.94 -1.04 14.90
C ALA A 272 -16.48 -1.24 14.92
N THR A 273 -17.03 -2.04 14.02
CA THR A 273 -18.47 -2.35 13.98
C THR A 273 -18.86 -3.69 14.61
N ASN A 274 -17.90 -4.57 14.90
CA ASN A 274 -18.09 -5.97 15.30
C ASN A 274 -18.86 -6.81 14.25
N THR A 275 -18.61 -6.57 12.96
CA THR A 275 -19.26 -7.27 11.84
C THR A 275 -18.28 -8.13 11.03
N VAL A 276 -18.75 -9.21 10.40
CA VAL A 276 -17.92 -10.06 9.54
C VAL A 276 -17.85 -9.44 8.14
N MET A 277 -16.65 -8.98 7.74
CA MET A 277 -16.39 -8.43 6.41
C MET A 277 -16.18 -9.51 5.35
N ALA A 278 -15.52 -10.61 5.72
CA ALA A 278 -15.15 -11.70 4.80
C ALA A 278 -15.07 -13.04 5.51
N THR A 279 -15.16 -14.13 4.75
CA THR A 279 -14.89 -15.50 5.23
C THR A 279 -14.00 -16.20 4.22
N ILE A 280 -12.79 -16.56 4.67
CA ILE A 280 -11.69 -17.06 3.85
C ILE A 280 -11.59 -18.58 4.02
N PRO A 281 -11.76 -19.40 2.97
CA PRO A 281 -11.51 -20.84 3.06
C PRO A 281 -10.04 -21.15 3.36
N VAL A 282 -9.78 -22.09 4.27
CA VAL A 282 -8.43 -22.55 4.66
C VAL A 282 -8.38 -24.08 4.73
N GLY A 283 -7.29 -24.65 5.26
CA GLY A 283 -7.16 -26.10 5.44
C GLY A 283 -8.11 -26.66 6.52
N ALA A 284 -8.13 -27.99 6.64
CA ALA A 284 -9.05 -28.68 7.55
C ALA A 284 -8.77 -28.38 9.03
N ARG A 285 -9.83 -28.06 9.78
CA ARG A 285 -9.84 -27.76 11.23
C ARG A 285 -8.79 -26.70 11.63
N PRO A 286 -8.94 -25.43 11.21
CA PRO A 286 -8.10 -24.34 11.68
C PRO A 286 -8.21 -24.20 13.21
N SER A 287 -7.07 -23.99 13.87
CA SER A 287 -6.93 -23.96 15.34
C SER A 287 -6.56 -22.55 15.81
N ASN A 288 -5.31 -22.12 15.61
CA ASN A 288 -4.86 -20.78 15.95
C ASN A 288 -4.35 -19.96 14.74
N ILE A 289 -4.23 -18.64 14.92
CA ILE A 289 -3.82 -17.66 13.90
C ILE A 289 -2.80 -16.70 14.51
N ALA A 290 -1.71 -16.42 13.79
CA ALA A 290 -0.77 -15.34 14.13
C ALA A 290 -0.60 -14.37 12.95
N LEU A 291 -0.64 -13.06 13.25
CA LEU A 291 -0.34 -12.00 12.29
C LEU A 291 1.16 -11.70 12.26
N THR A 292 1.68 -11.25 11.11
CA THR A 292 3.00 -10.62 11.04
C THR A 292 2.99 -9.26 11.76
N PRO A 293 4.12 -8.78 12.32
CA PRO A 293 4.18 -7.49 13.01
C PRO A 293 3.79 -6.28 12.16
N ASN A 294 3.96 -6.35 10.83
CA ASN A 294 3.51 -5.33 9.88
C ASN A 294 2.03 -5.49 9.45
N GLY A 295 1.31 -6.49 9.97
CA GLY A 295 -0.08 -6.78 9.67
C GLY A 295 -0.39 -7.30 8.27
N GLN A 296 0.61 -7.47 7.39
CA GLN A 296 0.40 -7.79 5.96
C GLN A 296 0.05 -9.28 5.68
N ALA A 297 0.36 -10.19 6.61
CA ALA A 297 0.03 -11.61 6.46
C ALA A 297 -0.46 -12.25 7.76
N ALA A 298 -1.39 -13.21 7.64
CA ALA A 298 -1.85 -14.07 8.73
C ALA A 298 -1.49 -15.54 8.44
N TYR A 299 -0.92 -16.22 9.43
CA TYR A 299 -0.56 -17.64 9.38
C TYR A 299 -1.56 -18.44 10.21
N VAL A 300 -2.32 -19.32 9.54
CA VAL A 300 -3.46 -20.07 10.11
C VAL A 300 -3.10 -21.55 10.21
N VAL A 301 -3.11 -22.11 11.43
CA VAL A 301 -2.75 -23.52 11.67
C VAL A 301 -3.92 -24.46 11.42
N ASN A 302 -3.81 -25.32 10.43
CA ASN A 302 -4.84 -26.28 10.02
C ASN A 302 -4.58 -27.65 10.66
N SER A 303 -5.05 -27.85 11.90
CA SER A 303 -4.76 -29.03 12.72
C SER A 303 -5.18 -30.36 12.07
N GLY A 304 -6.23 -30.34 11.26
CA GLY A 304 -6.78 -31.51 10.57
C GLY A 304 -6.11 -31.81 9.24
N ALA A 305 -5.37 -30.85 8.68
CA ALA A 305 -4.64 -31.00 7.41
C ALA A 305 -3.12 -31.19 7.60
N SER A 306 -2.58 -30.90 8.79
CA SER A 306 -1.13 -30.78 9.02
C SER A 306 -0.46 -29.75 8.10
N THR A 307 -1.13 -28.61 7.92
CA THR A 307 -0.64 -27.48 7.12
C THR A 307 -0.82 -26.14 7.84
N VAL A 308 -0.17 -25.10 7.31
CA VAL A 308 -0.43 -23.70 7.65
C VAL A 308 -0.86 -22.96 6.39
N SER A 309 -2.03 -22.32 6.41
CA SER A 309 -2.46 -21.43 5.33
C SER A 309 -1.94 -20.02 5.58
N VAL A 310 -1.35 -19.40 4.56
CA VAL A 310 -0.84 -18.02 4.60
C VAL A 310 -1.84 -17.13 3.89
N ILE A 311 -2.42 -16.18 4.60
CA ILE A 311 -3.41 -15.22 4.09
C ILE A 311 -2.74 -13.87 3.89
N ASN A 312 -2.91 -13.24 2.73
CA ASN A 312 -2.66 -11.81 2.55
C ASN A 312 -3.86 -11.03 3.13
N THR A 313 -3.60 -10.11 4.05
CA THR A 313 -4.63 -9.40 4.81
C THR A 313 -5.25 -8.23 4.04
N ALA A 314 -4.55 -7.67 3.06
CA ALA A 314 -5.05 -6.60 2.20
C ALA A 314 -6.04 -7.14 1.15
N THR A 315 -5.81 -8.34 0.62
CA THR A 315 -6.71 -9.00 -0.35
C THR A 315 -7.67 -9.99 0.29
N ASN A 316 -7.46 -10.38 1.55
CA ASN A 316 -8.19 -11.43 2.27
C ASN A 316 -8.25 -12.77 1.50
N THR A 317 -7.11 -13.15 0.89
CA THR A 317 -6.96 -14.41 0.13
C THR A 317 -5.80 -15.26 0.64
N VAL A 318 -5.94 -16.59 0.56
CA VAL A 318 -4.83 -17.52 0.81
C VAL A 318 -3.83 -17.44 -0.34
N ILE A 319 -2.59 -17.06 -0.04
CA ILE A 319 -1.48 -16.94 -1.00
C ILE A 319 -0.53 -18.14 -0.99
N ASN A 320 -0.52 -18.95 0.07
CA ASN A 320 0.23 -20.21 0.13
C ASN A 320 -0.41 -21.18 1.15
N THR A 321 -0.13 -22.48 1.06
CA THR A 321 -0.43 -23.47 2.09
C THR A 321 0.77 -24.40 2.28
N ILE A 322 1.38 -24.32 3.45
CA ILE A 322 2.68 -24.90 3.80
C ILE A 322 2.46 -26.21 4.56
N GLY A 323 3.10 -27.31 4.16
CA GLY A 323 3.10 -28.55 4.95
C GLY A 323 3.95 -28.43 6.22
N VAL A 324 3.45 -28.91 7.35
CA VAL A 324 4.14 -28.93 8.65
C VAL A 324 4.05 -30.31 9.30
N GLY A 325 4.44 -30.45 10.57
CA GLY A 325 4.32 -31.71 11.30
C GLY A 325 2.86 -32.09 11.62
N LEU A 326 2.67 -33.33 12.09
CA LEU A 326 1.34 -33.87 12.38
C LEU A 326 0.62 -33.13 13.52
N PHE A 327 -0.68 -32.93 13.33
CA PHE A 327 -1.60 -32.28 14.28
C PHE A 327 -1.00 -30.99 14.87
N PRO A 328 -0.75 -29.96 14.05
CA PRO A 328 -0.27 -28.68 14.52
C PRO A 328 -1.40 -27.94 15.23
N ILE A 329 -1.08 -27.22 16.32
CA ILE A 329 -2.08 -26.63 17.22
C ILE A 329 -1.90 -25.13 17.48
N ASP A 330 -0.65 -24.65 17.50
CA ASP A 330 -0.32 -23.27 17.86
C ASP A 330 0.76 -22.67 16.96
N VAL A 331 0.80 -21.34 16.85
CA VAL A 331 1.68 -20.58 15.97
C VAL A 331 2.07 -19.22 16.57
N VAL A 332 3.35 -18.85 16.42
CA VAL A 332 3.86 -17.51 16.76
C VAL A 332 4.77 -16.97 15.67
N VAL A 333 4.67 -15.67 15.38
CA VAL A 333 5.63 -14.94 14.51
C VAL A 333 6.64 -14.23 15.41
N THR A 334 7.93 -14.23 15.05
CA THR A 334 8.94 -13.47 15.81
C THR A 334 8.71 -11.95 15.70
N PRO A 335 9.12 -11.13 16.70
CA PRO A 335 8.90 -9.68 16.68
C PRO A 335 9.50 -8.95 15.46
N GLY A 336 10.57 -9.49 14.87
CA GLY A 336 11.15 -8.99 13.61
C GLY A 336 10.45 -9.47 12.33
N GLY A 337 9.39 -10.26 12.42
CA GLY A 337 8.57 -10.72 11.28
C GLY A 337 9.23 -11.73 10.33
N ALA A 338 10.48 -12.15 10.58
CA ALA A 338 11.27 -12.98 9.66
C ALA A 338 10.96 -14.48 9.73
N THR A 339 10.42 -14.97 10.85
CA THR A 339 10.22 -16.41 11.07
C THR A 339 8.92 -16.68 11.84
N VAL A 340 8.21 -17.73 11.42
CA VAL A 340 7.03 -18.26 12.08
C VAL A 340 7.36 -19.62 12.67
N TYR A 341 7.01 -19.86 13.93
CA TYR A 341 7.16 -21.14 14.61
C TYR A 341 5.80 -21.78 14.84
N VAL A 342 5.68 -23.09 14.62
CA VAL A 342 4.42 -23.85 14.64
C VAL A 342 4.58 -25.10 15.49
N ALA A 343 3.75 -25.27 16.52
CA ALA A 343 3.80 -26.41 17.44
C ALA A 343 3.06 -27.61 16.85
N ASN A 344 3.80 -28.66 16.47
CA ASN A 344 3.28 -29.90 15.90
C ASN A 344 3.01 -30.92 17.02
N ALA A 345 1.88 -30.79 17.70
CA ALA A 345 1.55 -31.58 18.89
C ALA A 345 1.61 -33.10 18.63
N GLY A 346 1.12 -33.56 17.48
CA GLY A 346 1.15 -34.97 17.06
C GLY A 346 2.51 -35.47 16.54
N ALA A 347 3.48 -34.58 16.32
CA ALA A 347 4.82 -34.92 15.83
C ALA A 347 5.96 -34.51 16.78
N ASN A 348 5.64 -34.14 18.03
CA ASN A 348 6.61 -33.77 19.09
C ASN A 348 7.71 -32.79 18.63
N SER A 349 7.34 -31.86 17.74
CA SER A 349 8.28 -30.99 17.04
C SER A 349 7.72 -29.59 16.84
N VAL A 350 8.60 -28.65 16.50
CA VAL A 350 8.24 -27.29 16.08
C VAL A 350 8.77 -27.07 14.66
N SER A 351 7.91 -26.67 13.73
CA SER A 351 8.32 -26.25 12.38
C SER A 351 8.64 -24.77 12.39
N ALA A 352 9.84 -24.39 11.92
CA ALA A 352 10.25 -23.01 11.68
C ALA A 352 10.07 -22.70 10.20
N ILE A 353 9.35 -21.62 9.88
CA ILE A 353 8.97 -21.19 8.53
C ILE A 353 9.55 -19.81 8.26
N SER A 354 10.25 -19.65 7.14
CA SER A 354 10.70 -18.35 6.64
C SER A 354 9.50 -17.59 6.04
N THR A 355 9.24 -16.36 6.49
CA THR A 355 8.16 -15.53 5.94
C THR A 355 8.47 -15.00 4.53
N ALA A 356 9.75 -14.77 4.23
CA ALA A 356 10.21 -14.28 2.93
C ALA A 356 10.03 -15.31 1.79
N THR A 357 10.07 -16.61 2.12
CA THR A 357 9.93 -17.71 1.14
C THR A 357 8.65 -18.52 1.32
N ASN A 358 7.97 -18.40 2.46
CA ASN A 358 6.83 -19.24 2.87
C ASN A 358 7.15 -20.75 2.77
N THR A 359 8.33 -21.13 3.29
CA THR A 359 8.80 -22.51 3.33
C THR A 359 9.31 -22.87 4.73
N VAL A 360 9.16 -24.14 5.12
CA VAL A 360 9.80 -24.69 6.33
C VAL A 360 11.32 -24.69 6.12
N VAL A 361 12.05 -24.04 7.03
CA VAL A 361 13.52 -23.96 7.04
C VAL A 361 14.15 -24.87 8.09
N ALA A 362 13.40 -25.26 9.13
CA ALA A 362 13.82 -26.26 10.11
C ALA A 362 12.61 -26.99 10.72
N THR A 363 12.82 -28.23 11.17
CA THR A 363 11.88 -28.97 12.03
C THR A 363 12.62 -29.41 13.29
N VAL A 364 12.35 -28.71 14.39
CA VAL A 364 13.06 -28.84 15.67
C VAL A 364 12.37 -29.89 16.52
N GLN A 365 13.08 -30.90 17.00
CA GLN A 365 12.53 -31.87 17.96
C GLN A 365 12.45 -31.25 19.36
N VAL A 366 11.34 -31.43 20.06
CA VAL A 366 11.10 -30.88 21.42
C VAL A 366 10.56 -31.98 22.35
N GLY A 367 9.99 -31.62 23.50
CA GLY A 367 9.32 -32.57 24.37
C GLY A 367 8.02 -33.12 23.77
N SER A 368 7.42 -34.11 24.42
CA SER A 368 6.20 -34.74 23.92
C SER A 368 4.96 -33.86 24.10
N ASN A 369 4.09 -33.87 23.10
CA ASN A 369 2.88 -33.06 22.99
C ASN A 369 3.14 -31.54 23.23
N PRO A 370 3.87 -30.84 22.34
CA PRO A 370 4.00 -29.39 22.40
C PRO A 370 2.66 -28.69 22.07
N VAL A 371 2.21 -27.78 22.95
CA VAL A 371 0.84 -27.20 22.87
C VAL A 371 0.76 -25.68 22.76
N SER A 372 1.77 -24.93 23.20
CA SER A 372 1.80 -23.47 23.09
C SER A 372 3.23 -22.92 22.94
N LEU A 373 3.36 -21.85 22.17
CA LEU A 373 4.58 -21.12 21.82
C LEU A 373 4.54 -19.67 22.30
N ALA A 374 5.71 -19.14 22.70
CA ALA A 374 5.91 -17.70 22.84
C ALA A 374 7.33 -17.31 22.39
N ALA A 375 7.44 -16.27 21.57
CA ALA A 375 8.72 -15.66 21.22
C ALA A 375 9.13 -14.64 22.29
N SER A 376 10.44 -14.49 22.55
CA SER A 376 10.96 -13.41 23.39
C SER A 376 10.87 -12.04 22.66
N PRO A 377 10.76 -10.91 23.38
CA PRO A 377 10.64 -9.57 22.78
C PRO A 377 11.82 -9.17 21.87
N ASP A 378 13.01 -9.68 22.16
CA ASP A 378 14.22 -9.50 21.33
C ASP A 378 14.25 -10.43 20.09
N GLY A 379 13.30 -11.36 19.98
CA GLY A 379 13.22 -12.36 18.93
C GLY A 379 14.31 -13.44 18.94
N THR A 380 15.17 -13.51 19.95
CA THR A 380 16.30 -14.46 19.98
C THR A 380 15.91 -15.87 20.41
N GLN A 381 14.76 -16.03 21.07
CA GLN A 381 14.30 -17.30 21.66
C GLN A 381 12.80 -17.55 21.40
N VAL A 382 12.43 -18.84 21.32
CA VAL A 382 11.04 -19.30 21.36
C VAL A 382 10.89 -20.37 22.44
N TYR A 383 9.93 -20.16 23.33
CA TYR A 383 9.59 -21.05 24.44
C TYR A 383 8.43 -21.94 24.02
N VAL A 384 8.53 -23.25 24.29
CA VAL A 384 7.61 -24.29 23.82
C VAL A 384 7.12 -25.11 25.02
N THR A 385 5.82 -25.06 25.33
CA THR A 385 5.24 -25.86 26.43
C THR A 385 4.97 -27.30 25.98
N ASN A 386 5.68 -28.26 26.57
CA ASN A 386 5.55 -29.69 26.27
C ASN A 386 4.61 -30.34 27.30
N ALA A 387 3.32 -30.41 26.99
CA ALA A 387 2.28 -30.88 27.91
C ALA A 387 2.50 -32.34 28.36
N GLY A 388 3.00 -33.19 27.46
CA GLY A 388 3.30 -34.60 27.74
C GLY A 388 4.59 -34.79 28.54
N SER A 389 5.65 -34.05 28.22
CA SER A 389 6.95 -34.14 28.90
C SER A 389 7.05 -33.34 30.21
N LYS A 390 6.02 -32.56 30.58
CA LYS A 390 6.03 -31.70 31.78
C LYS A 390 7.23 -30.74 31.80
N SER A 391 7.52 -30.13 30.65
CA SER A 391 8.70 -29.28 30.46
C SER A 391 8.42 -28.11 29.52
N VAL A 392 9.34 -27.15 29.49
CA VAL A 392 9.42 -26.11 28.47
C VAL A 392 10.72 -26.27 27.70
N SER A 393 10.66 -26.41 26.38
CA SER A 393 11.85 -26.35 25.52
C SER A 393 12.11 -24.90 25.10
N VAL A 394 13.37 -24.48 25.10
CA VAL A 394 13.79 -23.14 24.65
C VAL A 394 14.59 -23.30 23.36
N ILE A 395 14.07 -22.76 22.26
CA ILE A 395 14.70 -22.79 20.94
C ILE A 395 15.42 -21.46 20.72
N ASN A 396 16.68 -21.48 20.29
CA ASN A 396 17.38 -20.30 19.79
C ASN A 396 16.99 -20.06 18.31
N THR A 397 16.50 -18.88 17.97
CA THR A 397 15.92 -18.60 16.64
C THR A 397 16.96 -18.53 15.53
N ALA A 398 18.16 -18.04 15.82
CA ALA A 398 19.25 -17.92 14.86
C ALA A 398 19.82 -19.29 14.39
N THR A 399 19.72 -20.32 15.24
CA THR A 399 20.23 -21.68 14.94
C THR A 399 19.13 -22.72 14.77
N ASN A 400 17.90 -22.44 15.19
CA ASN A 400 16.78 -23.39 15.31
C ASN A 400 17.13 -24.63 16.16
N ALA A 401 18.02 -24.48 17.12
CA ALA A 401 18.40 -25.53 18.07
C ALA A 401 17.73 -25.33 19.44
N VAL A 402 17.37 -26.44 20.11
CA VAL A 402 16.96 -26.40 21.53
C VAL A 402 18.20 -26.14 22.38
N ILE A 403 18.24 -24.98 23.05
CA ILE A 403 19.33 -24.57 23.93
C ILE A 403 19.09 -24.91 25.41
N ALA A 404 17.83 -25.13 25.80
CA ALA A 404 17.46 -25.61 27.14
C ALA A 404 16.18 -26.44 27.11
N THR A 405 16.02 -27.34 28.09
CA THR A 405 14.73 -27.93 28.44
C THR A 405 14.54 -27.83 29.94
N VAL A 406 13.55 -27.04 30.35
CA VAL A 406 13.30 -26.63 31.74
C VAL A 406 12.15 -27.47 32.30
N PRO A 407 12.29 -28.13 33.46
CA PRO A 407 11.17 -28.82 34.12
C PRO A 407 10.02 -27.85 34.46
N ALA A 408 8.79 -28.31 34.31
CA ALA A 408 7.57 -27.54 34.57
C ALA A 408 6.60 -28.30 35.48
N GLY A 409 5.44 -27.70 35.75
CA GLY A 409 4.32 -28.40 36.41
C GLY A 409 3.78 -29.57 35.56
N SER A 410 2.80 -30.31 36.09
CA SER A 410 2.11 -31.31 35.27
C SER A 410 1.26 -30.61 34.22
N THR A 411 1.42 -31.00 32.95
CA THR A 411 0.63 -30.52 31.81
C THR A 411 0.69 -28.99 31.63
N PRO A 412 1.86 -28.39 31.34
CA PRO A 412 1.95 -26.98 30.95
C PRO A 412 1.16 -26.76 29.65
N LEU A 413 0.24 -25.78 29.64
CA LEU A 413 -0.69 -25.53 28.52
C LEU A 413 -0.44 -24.23 27.74
N HIS A 414 0.13 -23.22 28.38
CA HIS A 414 0.30 -21.88 27.80
C HIS A 414 1.56 -21.22 28.36
N VAL A 415 2.22 -20.38 27.55
CA VAL A 415 3.38 -19.58 27.95
C VAL A 415 3.22 -18.15 27.45
N VAL A 416 3.71 -17.19 28.24
CA VAL A 416 3.80 -15.78 27.86
C VAL A 416 5.19 -15.29 28.26
N ILE A 417 5.86 -14.60 27.34
CA ILE A 417 7.11 -13.87 27.59
C ILE A 417 6.80 -12.38 27.37
N HIS A 418 7.46 -11.50 28.13
CA HIS A 418 7.29 -10.05 28.12
C HIS A 418 8.64 -9.35 28.26
#